data_AF-A0A142KW34-F1
#
_entry.id   AF-A0A142KW34-F1
#
_cell.length_a   1.000
_cell.length_b   1.000
_cell.length_c   1.000
_cell.angle_alpha   90.00
_cell.angle_beta   90.00
_cell.angle_gamma   90.00
#
_symmetry.space_group_name_H-M   'P 1'
#
loop_
_entity.id
_entity.type
_entity.pdbx_description
1 polymer ?
#
loop_
_entity_poly.entity_id
_entity_poly.type
_entity_poly.pdbx_seq_one_letter_code
_entity_poly.pdbx_strand_id
1 'polypeptide(L)'
;LSFVKNSVPCVRDMFFIYKRELYNICLDDLKGEEDETHIYVQKKVKDSWITLYDLFKETDLTGRPHIFVYVDVEEIIILLCEDEEFSNRKKDMTCHRFYSNDGKEYNNSEITISDNILKDSLLSSYSSIPLKIGNREYFLICGVNPYKLKDDN
;
A
#
# COMPACT_ATOMS: atom_id res chain seq x y z
N LEU A 1 -9.58 15.30 -22.24
CA LEU A 1 -8.22 14.99 -21.75
C LEU A 1 -7.79 16.08 -20.78
N SER A 2 -7.16 15.73 -19.66
CA SER A 2 -6.66 16.68 -18.64
C SER A 2 -5.28 16.20 -18.19
N PHE A 3 -4.37 17.14 -17.92
CA PHE A 3 -3.04 16.86 -17.39
C PHE A 3 -2.99 17.20 -15.90
N VAL A 4 -2.18 16.45 -15.14
CA VAL A 4 -1.96 16.68 -13.71
C VAL A 4 -0.46 16.70 -13.46
N LYS A 5 0.03 17.78 -12.85
CA LYS A 5 1.44 17.96 -12.49
C LYS A 5 1.71 17.29 -11.14
N ASN A 6 2.85 16.61 -11.02
CA ASN A 6 3.35 16.11 -9.74
C ASN A 6 4.68 16.79 -9.44
N SER A 7 4.81 17.36 -8.23
CA SER A 7 6.09 17.90 -7.76
C SER A 7 7.01 16.82 -7.19
N VAL A 8 6.47 15.63 -6.92
CA VAL A 8 7.21 14.48 -6.37
C VAL A 8 7.49 13.47 -7.50
N PRO A 9 8.74 12.98 -7.64
CA PRO A 9 9.10 11.98 -8.63
C PRO A 9 8.74 10.55 -8.15
N CYS A 10 7.46 10.20 -8.20
CA CYS A 10 6.99 8.87 -7.79
C CYS A 10 7.65 7.76 -8.61
N VAL A 11 8.37 6.85 -7.94
CA VAL A 11 8.91 5.62 -8.52
C VAL A 11 7.77 4.66 -8.88
N ARG A 12 6.68 4.70 -8.11
CA ARG A 12 5.44 3.95 -8.37
C ARG A 12 4.23 4.75 -7.92
N ASP A 13 3.21 4.76 -8.77
CA ASP A 13 1.89 5.34 -8.49
C ASP A 13 0.86 4.24 -8.20
N MET A 14 -0.06 4.49 -7.29
CA MET A 14 -1.26 3.68 -7.07
C MET A 14 -2.48 4.58 -6.90
N PHE A 15 -3.28 4.69 -7.96
CA PHE A 15 -4.45 5.55 -7.97
C PHE A 15 -5.67 4.86 -7.35
N PHE A 16 -6.45 5.63 -6.60
CA PHE A 16 -7.73 5.19 -6.06
C PHE A 16 -8.75 6.34 -6.01
N ILE A 17 -10.03 6.00 -5.97
CA ILE A 17 -11.13 6.96 -5.87
C ILE A 17 -11.77 6.83 -4.49
N TYR A 18 -11.84 7.94 -3.75
CA TYR A 18 -12.54 8.00 -2.47
C TYR A 18 -13.45 9.23 -2.44
N LYS A 19 -14.71 9.05 -2.03
CA LYS A 19 -15.74 10.11 -2.03
C LYS A 19 -15.80 10.91 -3.34
N ARG A 20 -15.65 10.22 -4.48
CA ARG A 20 -15.63 10.75 -5.86
C ARG A 20 -14.46 11.68 -6.18
N GLU A 21 -13.42 11.68 -5.36
CA GLU A 21 -12.19 12.42 -5.58
C GLU A 21 -11.05 11.45 -5.91
N LEU A 22 -10.11 11.89 -6.74
CA LEU A 22 -8.99 11.07 -7.19
C LEU A 22 -7.78 11.28 -6.27
N TYR A 23 -7.26 10.16 -5.78
CA TYR A 23 -6.08 10.08 -4.94
C TYR A 23 -4.99 9.24 -5.61
N ASN A 24 -3.77 9.40 -5.11
CA ASN A 24 -2.59 8.62 -5.48
C ASN A 24 -1.83 8.23 -4.21
N ILE A 25 -1.32 7.01 -4.15
CA ILE A 25 -0.19 6.69 -3.27
C ILE A 25 1.08 6.74 -4.12
N CYS A 26 1.94 7.70 -3.79
CA CYS A 26 3.21 7.94 -4.45
C CYS A 26 4.33 7.38 -3.59
N LEU A 27 5.01 6.34 -4.08
CA LEU A 27 6.26 5.87 -3.49
C LEU A 27 7.41 6.69 -4.09
N ASP A 28 8.10 7.46 -3.27
CA ASP A 28 9.33 8.16 -3.62
C ASP A 28 10.49 7.48 -2.88
N ASP A 29 11.41 6.92 -3.65
CA ASP A 29 12.58 6.18 -3.14
C ASP A 29 13.73 6.30 -4.15
N LEU A 30 13.99 7.53 -4.58
CA LEU A 30 15.20 7.83 -5.34
C LEU A 30 16.41 7.67 -4.41
N LYS A 31 17.42 6.92 -4.86
CA LYS A 31 18.61 6.61 -4.05
C LYS A 31 19.67 7.70 -4.19
N GLY A 32 19.51 8.82 -3.48
CA GLY A 32 20.58 9.77 -3.17
C GLY A 32 21.25 9.47 -1.82
N GLU A 33 22.43 10.03 -1.57
CA GLU A 33 23.17 9.84 -0.30
C GLU A 33 22.41 10.38 0.94
N GLU A 34 21.42 11.25 0.74
CA GLU A 34 20.57 11.85 1.78
C GLU A 34 19.06 11.54 1.61
N ASP A 35 18.68 10.75 0.60
CA ASP A 35 17.26 10.58 0.26
C ASP A 35 16.58 9.54 1.17
N GLU A 36 15.59 10.00 1.93
CA GLU A 36 14.70 9.16 2.74
C GLU A 36 13.59 8.55 1.86
N THR A 37 13.19 7.31 2.15
CA THR A 37 12.01 6.71 1.53
C THR A 37 10.75 7.44 2.01
N HIS A 38 9.88 7.86 1.08
CA HIS A 38 8.60 8.49 1.39
C HIS A 38 7.43 7.76 0.72
N ILE A 39 6.30 7.72 1.42
CA ILE A 39 5.06 7.16 0.86
C ILE A 39 3.94 8.18 1.05
N TYR A 40 3.76 9.01 0.03
CA TYR A 40 2.83 10.13 0.07
C TYR A 40 1.43 9.71 -0.34
N VAL A 41 0.45 10.07 0.48
CA VAL A 41 -0.95 10.17 0.07
C VAL A 41 -1.12 11.51 -0.63
N GLN A 42 -1.48 11.48 -1.91
CA GLN A 42 -1.74 12.68 -2.71
C GLN A 42 -3.18 12.72 -3.17
N LYS A 43 -3.71 13.93 -3.34
CA LYS A 43 -5.05 14.18 -3.88
C LYS A 43 -4.97 15.10 -5.08
N LYS A 44 -5.72 14.79 -6.14
CA LYS A 44 -5.84 15.67 -7.29
C LYS A 44 -6.69 16.88 -6.91
N VAL A 45 -6.10 18.07 -7.03
CA VAL A 45 -6.80 19.35 -6.90
C VAL A 45 -6.53 20.16 -8.17
N LYS A 46 -7.57 20.37 -8.99
CA LYS A 46 -7.45 21.00 -10.32
C LYS A 46 -6.45 20.23 -11.21
N ASP A 47 -5.32 20.84 -11.56
CA ASP A 47 -4.27 20.33 -12.46
C ASP A 47 -3.00 19.89 -11.71
N SER A 48 -3.06 19.69 -10.39
CA SER A 48 -1.91 19.21 -9.61
C SER A 48 -2.26 18.14 -8.58
N TRP A 49 -1.28 17.31 -8.27
CA TRP A 49 -1.27 16.46 -7.08
C TRP A 49 -0.84 17.29 -5.88
N ILE A 50 -1.63 17.22 -4.81
CA ILE A 50 -1.31 17.84 -3.53
C ILE A 50 -1.02 16.72 -2.54
N THR A 51 0.18 16.69 -1.98
CA THR A 51 0.54 15.78 -0.88
C THR A 51 -0.24 16.17 0.36
N LEU A 52 -0.89 15.19 0.98
CA LEU A 52 -1.71 15.35 2.18
C LEU A 52 -1.04 14.76 3.41
N TYR A 53 -0.42 13.58 3.25
CA TYR A 53 0.15 12.82 4.35
C TYR A 53 1.36 12.02 3.86
N ASP A 54 2.34 11.81 4.73
CA ASP A 54 3.48 10.90 4.49
C ASP A 54 3.39 9.73 5.46
N LEU A 55 3.00 8.56 4.93
CA LEU A 55 2.73 7.37 5.74
C LEU A 55 4.02 6.79 6.33
N PHE A 56 5.14 6.93 5.63
CA PHE A 56 6.37 6.22 5.97
C PHE A 56 7.04 6.76 7.25
N LYS A 57 6.83 8.05 7.55
CA LYS A 57 7.33 8.72 8.76
C LYS A 57 6.78 8.16 10.07
N GLU A 58 5.62 7.52 10.02
CA GLU A 58 4.98 6.91 11.18
C GLU A 58 5.45 5.45 11.40
N THR A 59 6.43 4.98 10.62
CA THR A 59 6.91 3.61 10.65
C THR A 59 8.41 3.54 10.88
N ASP A 60 8.86 2.42 11.43
CA ASP A 60 10.28 2.04 11.56
C ASP A 60 10.73 1.08 10.44
N LEU A 61 9.91 0.94 9.39
CA LEU A 61 10.19 0.08 8.26
C LEU A 61 11.48 0.49 7.55
N THR A 62 12.20 -0.50 7.04
CA THR A 62 13.37 -0.27 6.20
C THR A 62 13.11 -0.78 4.78
N GLY A 63 13.68 -0.10 3.78
CA GLY A 63 13.48 -0.45 2.38
C GLY A 63 12.07 -0.12 1.85
N ARG A 64 11.68 -0.80 0.76
CA ARG A 64 10.41 -0.54 0.05
C ARG A 64 9.34 -1.53 0.53
N PRO A 65 8.34 -1.11 1.31
CA PRO A 65 7.30 -2.04 1.75
C PRO A 65 6.34 -2.42 0.62
N HIS A 66 5.65 -3.54 0.81
CA HIS A 66 4.44 -3.82 0.07
C HIS A 66 3.31 -2.91 0.56
N ILE A 67 2.59 -2.29 -0.38
CA ILE A 67 1.53 -1.34 -0.08
C ILE A 67 0.19 -1.92 -0.54
N PHE A 68 -0.76 -2.07 0.38
CA PHE A 68 -2.12 -2.52 0.05
C PHE A 68 -3.12 -1.44 0.45
N VAL A 69 -3.83 -0.90 -0.54
CA VAL A 69 -4.86 0.13 -0.32
C VAL A 69 -6.23 -0.50 -0.46
N TYR A 70 -7.10 -0.29 0.52
CA TYR A 70 -8.49 -0.72 0.49
C TYR A 70 -9.39 0.50 0.65
N VAL A 71 -10.34 0.63 -0.27
CA VAL A 71 -11.31 1.72 -0.24
C VAL A 71 -12.70 1.15 -0.02
N ASP A 72 -13.30 1.54 1.09
CA ASP A 72 -14.71 1.35 1.35
C ASP A 72 -15.46 2.70 1.20
N VAL A 73 -16.77 2.70 1.39
CA VAL A 73 -17.65 3.87 1.27
C VAL A 73 -17.23 4.97 2.26
N GLU A 74 -16.92 4.57 3.48
CA GLU A 74 -16.67 5.51 4.59
C GLU A 74 -15.20 5.63 4.97
N GLU A 75 -14.38 4.63 4.68
CA GLU A 75 -12.99 4.59 5.11
C GLU A 75 -12.00 4.21 4.00
N ILE A 76 -10.78 4.73 4.14
CA ILE A 76 -9.59 4.27 3.42
C ILE A 76 -8.73 3.53 4.43
N ILE A 77 -8.31 2.32 4.09
CA ILE A 77 -7.34 1.55 4.87
C ILE A 77 -6.11 1.32 4.00
N ILE A 78 -4.93 1.63 4.54
CA ILE A 78 -3.65 1.41 3.84
C ILE A 78 -2.78 0.54 4.75
N LEU A 79 -2.24 -0.53 4.20
CA LEU A 79 -1.24 -1.38 4.86
C LEU A 79 0.12 -1.13 4.23
N LEU A 80 1.13 -0.87 5.05
CA LEU A 80 2.54 -0.91 4.68
C LEU A 80 3.15 -2.16 5.32
N CYS A 81 3.38 -3.21 4.55
CA CYS A 81 3.92 -4.47 5.02
C CYS A 81 5.40 -4.62 4.68
N GLU A 82 6.18 -5.19 5.60
CA GLU A 82 7.59 -5.50 5.37
C GLU A 82 7.79 -6.31 4.08
N ASP A 83 8.75 -5.90 3.24
CA ASP A 83 9.21 -6.68 2.08
C ASP A 83 10.47 -7.44 2.48
N GLU A 84 10.28 -8.66 2.95
CA GLU A 84 11.40 -9.52 3.30
C GLU A 84 11.99 -10.20 2.05
N GLU A 85 13.32 -10.16 1.93
CA GLU A 85 14.04 -10.91 0.91
C GLU A 85 13.59 -12.36 0.89
N PHE A 86 13.44 -12.92 -0.30
CA PHE A 86 12.88 -14.26 -0.50
C PHE A 86 13.57 -15.35 0.34
N SER A 87 14.87 -15.22 0.60
CA SER A 87 15.66 -16.14 1.43
C SER A 87 15.42 -16.02 2.94
N ASN A 88 14.84 -14.91 3.41
CA ASN A 88 14.70 -14.57 4.83
C ASN A 88 13.24 -14.49 5.29
N ARG A 89 12.29 -14.88 4.44
CA ARG A 89 10.86 -14.78 4.76
C ARG A 89 10.53 -15.54 6.03
N LYS A 90 10.16 -14.77 7.05
CA LYS A 90 9.72 -15.23 8.34
C LYS A 90 8.34 -15.84 8.22
N LYS A 91 7.95 -16.50 9.31
CA LYS A 91 6.61 -17.07 9.45
C LYS A 91 5.54 -15.98 9.55
N ASP A 92 5.95 -14.83 10.07
CA ASP A 92 5.08 -13.70 10.39
C ASP A 92 5.45 -12.51 9.50
N MET A 93 4.44 -11.71 9.13
CA MET A 93 4.62 -10.48 8.34
C MET A 93 4.11 -9.29 9.15
N THR A 94 4.99 -8.34 9.45
CA THR A 94 4.62 -7.09 10.13
C THR A 94 4.09 -6.09 9.12
N CYS A 95 2.99 -5.42 9.47
CA CYS A 95 2.43 -4.34 8.68
C CYS A 95 2.03 -3.16 9.57
N HIS A 96 2.19 -1.95 9.05
CA HIS A 96 1.61 -0.75 9.63
C HIS A 96 0.26 -0.48 8.96
N ARG A 97 -0.81 -0.48 9.76
CA ARG A 97 -2.18 -0.20 9.31
C ARG A 97 -2.53 1.25 9.56
N PHE A 98 -2.86 1.94 8.48
CA PHE A 98 -3.40 3.30 8.48
C PHE A 98 -4.88 3.26 8.14
N TYR A 99 -5.67 4.08 8.81
CA TYR A 99 -7.08 4.28 8.45
C TYR A 99 -7.45 5.77 8.45
N SER A 100 -8.33 6.15 7.53
CA SER A 100 -8.83 7.52 7.40
C SER A 100 -10.30 7.54 6.96
N ASN A 101 -11.07 8.47 7.55
CA ASN A 101 -12.47 8.71 7.20
C ASN A 101 -12.66 9.96 6.33
N ASP A 102 -11.59 10.68 5.99
CA ASP A 102 -11.62 11.92 5.21
C ASP A 102 -10.56 12.00 4.10
N GLY A 103 -9.63 11.05 4.08
CA GLY A 103 -8.52 10.98 3.13
C GLY A 103 -7.44 12.05 3.36
N LYS A 104 -7.39 12.68 4.54
CA LYS A 104 -6.38 13.66 4.93
C LYS A 104 -5.66 13.25 6.20
N GLU A 105 -6.41 12.99 7.26
CA GLU A 105 -5.87 12.58 8.55
C GLU A 105 -5.89 11.06 8.63
N TYR A 106 -4.78 10.48 9.05
CA TYR A 106 -4.61 9.03 9.17
C TYR A 106 -4.23 8.66 10.59
N ASN A 107 -5.03 7.79 11.20
CA ASN A 107 -4.65 7.10 12.42
C ASN A 107 -3.92 5.83 12.05
N ASN A 108 -2.91 5.45 12.84
CA ASN A 108 -2.05 4.31 12.55
C ASN A 108 -1.95 3.32 13.74
N SER A 109 -1.61 2.08 13.41
CA SER A 109 -1.31 1.02 14.38
C SER A 109 -0.49 -0.08 13.69
N GLU A 110 0.50 -0.64 14.38
CA GLU A 110 1.20 -1.84 13.93
C GLU A 110 0.32 -3.09 14.10
N ILE A 111 0.39 -4.00 13.13
CA ILE A 111 -0.24 -5.31 13.15
C ILE A 111 0.74 -6.38 12.68
N THR A 112 0.59 -7.60 13.20
CA THR A 112 1.37 -8.76 12.76
C THR A 112 0.44 -9.82 12.20
N ILE A 113 0.69 -10.25 10.97
CA ILE A 113 0.00 -11.39 10.35
C ILE A 113 0.84 -12.63 10.64
N SER A 114 0.53 -13.28 11.76
CA SER A 114 1.19 -14.53 12.17
C SER A 114 0.79 -15.71 11.29
N ASP A 115 1.70 -16.65 11.12
CA ASP A 115 1.47 -17.88 10.34
C ASP A 115 0.98 -17.58 8.92
N ASN A 116 1.65 -16.64 8.25
CA ASN A 116 1.23 -16.10 6.98
C ASN A 116 1.19 -17.19 5.89
N ILE A 117 -0.02 -17.52 5.42
CA ILE A 117 -0.26 -18.48 4.34
C ILE A 117 0.40 -18.07 3.00
N LEU A 118 0.83 -16.81 2.87
CA LEU A 118 1.48 -16.25 1.69
C LEU A 118 3.01 -16.25 1.76
N LYS A 119 3.62 -16.89 2.78
CA LYS A 119 5.06 -16.90 3.01
C LYS A 119 5.90 -17.14 1.74
N ASP A 120 5.54 -18.14 0.93
CA ASP A 120 6.31 -18.50 -0.26
C ASP A 120 5.77 -17.87 -1.56
N SER A 121 4.87 -16.89 -1.44
CA SER A 121 4.22 -16.22 -2.58
C SER A 121 4.86 -14.87 -2.88
N LEU A 122 5.05 -14.54 -4.15
CA LEU A 122 5.38 -13.19 -4.57
C LEU A 122 4.16 -12.29 -4.33
N LEU A 123 4.39 -11.19 -3.60
CA LEU A 123 3.38 -10.16 -3.38
C LEU A 123 3.72 -8.95 -4.25
N SER A 124 2.70 -8.17 -4.56
CA SER A 124 2.84 -6.90 -5.28
C SER A 124 1.86 -5.90 -4.70
N SER A 125 2.23 -4.63 -4.72
CA SER A 125 1.40 -3.57 -4.16
C SER A 125 0.24 -3.24 -5.09
N TYR A 126 -0.94 -2.98 -4.53
CA TYR A 126 -2.14 -2.66 -5.30
C TYR A 126 -3.19 -1.93 -4.45
N SER A 127 -4.18 -1.36 -5.15
CA SER A 127 -5.41 -0.85 -4.57
C SER A 127 -6.58 -1.79 -4.89
N SER A 128 -7.45 -2.05 -3.92
CA SER A 128 -8.59 -2.95 -4.03
C SER A 128 -9.81 -2.40 -3.30
N ILE A 129 -10.95 -3.04 -3.56
CA ILE A 129 -12.21 -2.85 -2.84
C ILE A 129 -12.50 -4.07 -1.94
N PRO A 130 -13.35 -3.94 -0.91
CA PRO A 130 -13.81 -5.09 -0.15
C PRO A 130 -14.56 -6.10 -1.03
N LEU A 131 -14.26 -7.39 -0.86
CA LEU A 131 -15.01 -8.47 -1.50
C LEU A 131 -16.06 -9.01 -0.53
N LYS A 132 -17.33 -8.98 -0.95
CA LYS A 132 -18.44 -9.57 -0.18
C LYS A 132 -18.53 -11.08 -0.40
N ILE A 133 -18.37 -11.86 0.66
CA ILE A 133 -18.56 -13.31 0.68
C ILE A 133 -19.61 -13.64 1.76
N GLY A 134 -20.79 -14.08 1.31
CA GLY A 134 -21.95 -14.22 2.19
C GLY A 134 -22.38 -12.86 2.78
N ASN A 135 -22.41 -12.77 4.11
CA ASN A 135 -22.81 -11.57 4.85
C ASN A 135 -21.61 -10.78 5.42
N ARG A 136 -20.39 -11.05 4.93
CA ARG A 136 -19.17 -10.38 5.39
C ARG A 136 -18.40 -9.82 4.21
N GLU A 137 -17.67 -8.75 4.50
CA GLU A 137 -16.78 -8.10 3.55
C GLU A 137 -15.33 -8.33 3.98
N TYR A 138 -14.47 -8.59 3.00
CA TYR A 138 -13.10 -9.01 3.20
C TYR A 138 -12.15 -8.16 2.37
N PHE A 139 -11.09 -7.68 3.00
CA PHE A 139 -9.91 -7.21 2.29
C PHE A 139 -9.00 -8.40 1.97
N LEU A 140 -8.52 -8.45 0.74
CA LEU A 140 -7.72 -9.56 0.24
C LEU A 140 -6.29 -9.10 0.02
N ILE A 141 -5.35 -9.76 0.72
CA ILE A 141 -3.94 -9.81 0.33
C ILE A 141 -3.75 -11.08 -0.49
N CYS A 142 -3.29 -10.94 -1.73
CA CYS A 142 -3.13 -12.05 -2.67
C CYS A 142 -1.66 -12.16 -3.09
N GLY A 143 -1.18 -13.40 -3.22
CA GLY A 143 0.14 -13.72 -3.71
C GLY A 143 0.13 -14.77 -4.81
N VAL A 144 1.19 -14.79 -5.60
CA VAL A 144 1.40 -15.77 -6.68
C VAL A 144 2.68 -16.53 -6.42
N ASN A 145 2.67 -17.86 -6.60
CA ASN A 145 3.91 -18.62 -6.51
C ASN A 145 4.86 -18.17 -7.64
N PRO A 146 6.08 -17.69 -7.32
CA PRO A 146 6.96 -17.09 -8.33
C PRO A 146 7.36 -18.07 -9.43
N TYR A 147 7.46 -19.36 -9.12
CA TYR A 147 7.79 -20.40 -10.09
C TYR A 147 7.49 -21.80 -9.53
N LYS A 148 6.91 -22.67 -10.35
CA LYS A 148 6.76 -24.10 -10.04
C LYS A 148 7.35 -24.95 -11.17
N LEU A 149 8.18 -25.93 -10.80
CA LEU A 149 8.68 -26.96 -11.73
C LEU A 149 7.61 -27.99 -12.09
N LYS A 150 6.70 -28.27 -11.15
CA LYS A 150 5.52 -29.13 -11.31
C LYS A 150 4.38 -28.55 -10.47
N ASP A 151 3.16 -28.71 -10.97
CA ASP A 151 1.96 -28.32 -10.25
C ASP A 151 1.14 -29.58 -9.94
N ASP A 152 1.37 -30.12 -8.75
CA ASP A 152 0.77 -31.39 -8.30
C ASP A 152 -0.57 -31.17 -7.56
N ASN A 153 -1.08 -29.93 -7.51
CA ASN A 153 -2.37 -29.52 -6.93
C ASN A 153 -3.21 -28.72 -7.92
#